data_AF-A0A852C3S3-F1
#
_entry.id   AF-A0A852C3S3-F1
#
_cell.length_a   1.000
_cell.length_b   1.000
_cell.length_c   1.000
_cell.angle_alpha   90.00
_cell.angle_beta   90.00
_cell.angle_gamma   90.00
#
_symmetry.space_group_name_H-M   'P 1'
#
loop_
_entity.id
_entity.type
_entity.pdbx_description
1 polymer ?
#
loop_
_entity_poly.entity_id
_entity_poly.type
_entity_poly.pdbx_seq_one_letter_code
_entity_poly.pdbx_strand_id
1 'polypeptide(L)'
;EPNWSMEEKLSIMNSRFNKRVLIDMFVWNDDRDSSRHIIYIDQPSLGMPSRDYYFNGGNYQRVREAYLQFMITIAKMIREDKNVSKDDSFVQEEMAKVMELETEIANATTPAEERHDVTLLYNKMTLKELQEKFALNVSEFNWTFFIQGVMSSVSVQVDPEEEVVVYGIPYLQELKAIISKYSASTIQNYLIWRLVIDRVSSLSRRFKDARASYRKALYGTTLEEARWRECVSYVNNNMENAVGAMYVRETFAGESKRMVRDLIEKIREAFVETLDELQWMDEASKEKAREKAMAIKEQIGYPDYILEDQNEKLDQEYANLNFSEHSYFENILENLRAGAQKSLRKLRERVDQDIWIIGAAVVNAFYSPNRNQIVFPAGILQPPFFSKHQPQALNFGGIGMVIGHEITHGFDDNGRNFDKDGNMFDWWSNFSAMHFKEQSHCMVYQYGNYTWELAGGQNISGISTLGENIADNGGVRQAYKAYLKWLEREGKEPKLPGLDLSHKQLFFLNFAQVWCGSYRPEYASQSIKTDVHSPLKYRVMGSLQNFEAFSEVFHCKKGTTMHPAGKCRVW
;
A
#
# COMPACT_ATOMS: atom_id res chain seq x y z
N GLU A 1 -32.23 11.93 -19.73
CA GLU A 1 -31.51 11.47 -20.93
C GLU A 1 -31.86 10.00 -21.14
N PRO A 2 -32.59 9.63 -22.21
CA PRO A 2 -33.19 8.30 -22.32
C PRO A 2 -32.20 7.13 -22.52
N ASN A 3 -30.90 7.39 -22.73
CA ASN A 3 -29.88 6.37 -23.06
C ASN A 3 -28.67 6.35 -22.11
N TRP A 4 -28.76 6.95 -20.92
CA TRP A 4 -27.66 6.91 -19.95
C TRP A 4 -27.82 5.70 -19.02
N SER A 5 -26.87 4.76 -19.03
CA SER A 5 -26.78 3.65 -18.07
C SER A 5 -25.55 3.84 -17.18
N MET A 6 -25.74 3.73 -15.87
CA MET A 6 -24.65 3.84 -14.90
C MET A 6 -23.69 2.66 -15.03
N GLU A 7 -24.23 1.45 -15.20
CA GLU A 7 -23.50 0.19 -15.38
C GLU A 7 -22.52 0.29 -16.54
N GLU A 8 -22.97 0.78 -17.70
CA GLU A 8 -22.11 0.94 -18.88
C GLU A 8 -20.99 1.95 -18.62
N LYS A 9 -21.29 3.08 -17.97
CA LYS A 9 -20.25 4.09 -17.67
C LYS A 9 -19.22 3.57 -16.68
N LEU A 10 -19.66 2.92 -15.61
CA LEU A 10 -18.76 2.31 -14.63
C LEU A 10 -17.94 1.18 -15.25
N SER A 11 -18.56 0.36 -16.10
CA SER A 11 -17.88 -0.70 -16.86
C SER A 11 -16.76 -0.14 -17.73
N ILE A 12 -17.02 0.92 -18.50
CA ILE A 12 -16.02 1.58 -19.35
C ILE A 12 -14.91 2.20 -18.50
N MET A 13 -15.25 2.89 -17.43
CA MET A 13 -14.28 3.51 -16.51
C MET A 13 -13.32 2.46 -15.95
N ASN A 14 -13.84 1.31 -15.52
CA ASN A 14 -13.06 0.22 -14.96
C ASN A 14 -12.20 -0.48 -16.05
N SER A 15 -12.85 -1.04 -17.07
CA SER A 15 -12.19 -1.92 -18.05
C SER A 15 -11.27 -1.20 -19.04
N ARG A 16 -11.56 0.06 -19.39
CA ARG A 16 -10.79 0.81 -20.41
C ARG A 16 -9.80 1.78 -19.81
N PHE A 17 -10.15 2.43 -18.71
CA PHE A 17 -9.34 3.49 -18.10
C PHE A 17 -8.70 3.08 -16.78
N ASN A 18 -8.89 1.82 -16.35
CA ASN A 18 -8.44 1.31 -15.05
C ASN A 18 -8.84 2.24 -13.89
N LYS A 19 -10.03 2.85 -13.99
CA LYS A 19 -10.51 3.85 -13.03
C LYS A 19 -11.78 3.36 -12.38
N ARG A 20 -11.69 3.10 -11.08
CA ARG A 20 -12.77 2.53 -10.28
C ARG A 20 -13.38 3.63 -9.42
N VAL A 21 -14.64 3.97 -9.67
CA VAL A 21 -15.33 5.16 -9.13
C VAL A 21 -16.75 4.74 -8.76
N LEU A 22 -17.29 5.25 -7.65
CA LEU A 22 -18.54 4.79 -7.00
C LEU A 22 -18.48 3.32 -6.51
N ILE A 23 -17.99 2.39 -7.31
CA ILE A 23 -17.88 0.98 -6.96
C ILE A 23 -16.47 0.54 -7.31
N ASP A 24 -15.68 0.11 -6.31
CA ASP A 24 -14.36 -0.47 -6.54
C ASP A 24 -14.52 -1.96 -6.84
N MET A 25 -14.63 -2.29 -8.13
CA MET A 25 -14.66 -3.68 -8.61
C MET A 25 -13.29 -4.07 -9.14
N PHE A 26 -12.75 -5.18 -8.66
CA PHE A 26 -11.46 -5.70 -9.11
C PHE A 26 -11.32 -7.20 -8.96
N VAL A 27 -10.30 -7.78 -9.60
CA VAL A 27 -9.99 -9.20 -9.50
C VAL A 27 -8.69 -9.34 -8.71
N TRP A 28 -8.71 -10.15 -7.67
CA TRP A 28 -7.56 -10.40 -6.80
C TRP A 28 -7.56 -11.85 -6.28
N ASN A 29 -6.50 -12.26 -5.59
CA ASN A 29 -6.43 -13.53 -4.89
C ASN A 29 -7.61 -13.68 -3.91
N ASP A 30 -8.26 -14.84 -3.88
CA ASP A 30 -9.29 -15.12 -2.87
C ASP A 30 -8.61 -15.32 -1.51
N ASP A 31 -8.98 -14.50 -0.51
CA ASP A 31 -8.37 -14.60 0.81
C ASP A 31 -8.55 -15.97 1.45
N ARG A 32 -9.63 -16.70 1.17
CA ARG A 32 -9.87 -18.03 1.74
C ARG A 32 -9.44 -19.19 0.82
N ASP A 33 -8.99 -18.88 -0.40
CA ASP A 33 -8.42 -19.85 -1.35
C ASP A 33 -7.34 -19.16 -2.20
N SER A 34 -6.11 -19.17 -1.68
CA SER A 34 -4.96 -18.51 -2.29
C SER A 34 -4.55 -19.09 -3.64
N SER A 35 -5.16 -20.21 -4.08
CA SER A 35 -4.88 -20.85 -5.37
C SER A 35 -5.67 -20.24 -6.53
N ARG A 36 -6.72 -19.47 -6.24
CA ARG A 36 -7.61 -18.87 -7.24
C ARG A 36 -7.75 -17.35 -7.07
N HIS A 37 -8.33 -16.73 -8.09
CA HIS A 37 -8.74 -15.34 -8.05
C HIS A 37 -10.27 -15.24 -7.93
N ILE A 38 -10.75 -14.15 -7.34
CA ILE A 38 -12.17 -13.83 -7.19
C ILE A 38 -12.41 -12.34 -7.45
N ILE A 39 -13.65 -11.98 -7.79
CA ILE A 39 -14.06 -10.59 -7.91
C ILE A 39 -14.29 -10.01 -6.52
N TYR A 40 -13.67 -8.86 -6.25
CA TYR A 40 -13.88 -8.04 -5.07
C TYR A 40 -14.76 -6.83 -5.42
N ILE A 41 -15.59 -6.42 -4.46
CA ILE A 41 -16.39 -5.20 -4.50
C ILE A 41 -16.16 -4.43 -3.19
N ASP A 42 -15.72 -3.18 -3.32
CA ASP A 42 -15.39 -2.32 -2.19
C ASP A 42 -15.79 -0.86 -2.40
N GLN A 43 -15.63 -0.05 -1.35
CA GLN A 43 -15.77 1.40 -1.40
C GLN A 43 -14.68 2.03 -2.29
N PRO A 44 -14.99 3.09 -3.05
CA PRO A 44 -14.04 3.67 -4.00
C PRO A 44 -13.01 4.57 -3.32
N SER A 45 -11.89 4.81 -4.02
CA SER A 45 -10.99 5.92 -3.70
C SER A 45 -11.64 7.28 -3.97
N LEU A 46 -11.28 8.26 -3.14
CA LEU A 46 -11.81 9.63 -3.20
C LEU A 46 -10.90 10.57 -3.99
N GLY A 47 -11.46 11.72 -4.35
CA GLY A 47 -10.82 12.91 -4.89
C GLY A 47 -9.62 13.39 -4.10
N MET A 48 -9.88 13.59 -2.82
CA MET A 48 -8.88 13.97 -1.83
C MET A 48 -8.35 12.72 -1.11
N PRO A 49 -7.17 12.82 -0.45
CA PRO A 49 -6.45 11.64 0.02
C PRO A 49 -7.17 10.79 1.08
N SER A 50 -8.05 11.37 1.90
CA SER A 50 -8.84 10.64 2.90
C SER A 50 -10.21 11.28 3.10
N ARG A 51 -11.13 10.54 3.73
CA ARG A 51 -12.46 11.06 4.09
C ARG A 51 -12.41 12.27 5.03
N ASP A 52 -11.39 12.36 5.89
CA ASP A 52 -11.20 13.49 6.83
C ASP A 52 -11.17 14.85 6.12
N TYR A 53 -10.64 14.89 4.90
CA TYR A 53 -10.57 16.11 4.11
C TYR A 53 -11.95 16.72 3.85
N TYR A 54 -13.01 15.91 3.79
CA TYR A 54 -14.36 16.36 3.49
C TYR A 54 -15.07 16.97 4.71
N PHE A 55 -14.63 16.67 5.94
CA PHE A 55 -15.35 17.05 7.16
C PHE A 55 -14.58 18.01 8.07
N ASN A 56 -13.24 17.92 8.10
CA ASN A 56 -12.44 18.64 9.08
C ASN A 56 -12.07 20.09 8.67
N GLY A 57 -11.73 20.93 9.65
CA GLY A 57 -11.31 22.33 9.46
C GLY A 57 -9.80 22.50 9.23
N GLY A 58 -9.28 23.72 9.37
CA GLY A 58 -7.84 23.97 9.31
C GLY A 58 -7.22 23.71 7.92
N ASN A 59 -6.15 22.93 7.85
CA ASN A 59 -5.49 22.62 6.57
C ASN A 59 -6.41 21.85 5.61
N TYR A 60 -7.27 20.96 6.14
CA TYR A 60 -8.23 20.20 5.36
C TYR A 60 -9.18 21.11 4.57
N GLN A 61 -9.66 22.20 5.20
CA GLN A 61 -10.50 23.19 4.53
C GLN A 61 -9.80 23.86 3.35
N ARG A 62 -8.53 24.27 3.51
CA ARG A 62 -7.76 24.87 2.42
C ARG A 62 -7.61 23.92 1.23
N VAL A 63 -7.43 22.63 1.50
CA VAL A 63 -7.37 21.60 0.47
C VAL A 63 -8.73 21.42 -0.21
N ARG A 64 -9.85 21.40 0.52
CA ARG A 64 -11.20 21.36 -0.07
C ARG A 64 -11.45 22.53 -1.01
N GLU A 65 -11.11 23.74 -0.59
CA GLU A 65 -11.27 24.96 -1.40
C GLU A 65 -10.40 24.91 -2.66
N ALA A 66 -9.13 24.50 -2.54
CA ALA A 66 -8.23 24.34 -3.67
C ALA A 66 -8.69 23.24 -4.64
N TYR A 67 -9.31 22.18 -4.12
CA TYR A 67 -9.85 21.07 -4.90
C TYR A 67 -11.08 21.49 -5.73
N LEU A 68 -12.05 22.18 -5.12
CA LEU A 68 -13.19 22.74 -5.84
C LEU A 68 -12.75 23.77 -6.89
N GLN A 69 -11.81 24.65 -6.54
CA GLN A 69 -11.27 25.61 -7.49
C GLN A 69 -10.56 24.92 -8.67
N PHE A 70 -9.89 23.80 -8.42
CA PHE A 70 -9.25 22.99 -9.46
C PHE A 70 -10.29 22.38 -10.41
N MET A 71 -11.39 21.81 -9.90
CA MET A 71 -12.52 21.35 -10.70
C MET A 71 -13.04 22.44 -11.64
N ILE A 72 -13.36 23.61 -11.07
CA ILE A 72 -13.92 24.75 -11.82
C ILE A 72 -12.94 25.20 -12.91
N THR A 73 -11.65 25.33 -12.57
CA THR A 73 -10.63 25.80 -13.51
C THR A 73 -10.52 24.87 -14.71
N ILE A 74 -10.44 23.56 -14.46
CA ILE A 74 -10.35 22.56 -15.54
C ILE A 74 -11.62 22.54 -16.40
N ALA A 75 -12.80 22.58 -15.80
CA ALA A 75 -14.06 22.62 -16.52
C ALA A 75 -14.16 23.86 -17.44
N LYS A 76 -13.76 25.04 -16.96
CA LYS A 76 -13.71 26.27 -17.78
C LYS A 76 -12.74 26.13 -18.95
N MET A 77 -11.54 25.60 -18.71
CA MET A 77 -10.54 25.39 -19.77
C MET A 77 -11.04 24.44 -20.87
N ILE A 78 -11.69 23.33 -20.49
CA ILE A 78 -12.24 22.38 -21.46
C ILE A 78 -13.37 23.01 -22.29
N ARG A 79 -14.24 23.81 -21.67
CA ARG A 79 -15.32 24.53 -22.37
C ARG A 79 -14.79 25.56 -23.35
N GLU A 80 -13.74 26.29 -22.95
CA GLU A 80 -13.05 27.25 -23.81
C GLU A 80 -12.46 26.56 -25.05
N ASP A 81 -11.77 25.42 -24.87
CA ASP A 81 -11.23 24.64 -26.00
C ASP A 81 -12.31 24.10 -26.95
N LYS A 82 -13.52 23.88 -26.43
CA LYS A 82 -14.68 23.41 -27.19
C LYS A 82 -15.53 24.54 -27.79
N ASN A 83 -15.12 25.81 -27.62
CA ASN A 83 -15.88 26.99 -28.04
C ASN A 83 -17.32 27.01 -27.50
N VAL A 84 -17.53 26.52 -26.28
CA VAL A 84 -18.82 26.56 -25.58
C VAL A 84 -18.93 27.87 -24.78
N SER A 85 -20.13 28.42 -24.61
CA SER A 85 -20.36 29.68 -23.89
C SER A 85 -19.70 29.69 -22.50
N LYS A 86 -19.06 30.82 -22.17
CA LYS A 86 -18.45 31.09 -20.86
C LYS A 86 -19.54 31.49 -19.86
N ASP A 87 -20.28 30.49 -19.40
CA ASP A 87 -21.17 30.64 -18.24
C ASP A 87 -20.44 30.17 -16.99
N ASP A 88 -19.74 31.11 -16.34
CA ASP A 88 -18.92 30.85 -15.18
C ASP A 88 -19.75 30.43 -13.95
N SER A 89 -20.98 30.96 -13.83
CA SER A 89 -21.91 30.60 -12.74
C SER A 89 -22.38 29.17 -12.90
N PHE A 90 -22.77 28.77 -14.12
CA PHE A 90 -23.15 27.39 -14.40
C PHE A 90 -22.03 26.39 -14.04
N VAL A 91 -20.77 26.68 -14.39
CA VAL A 91 -19.65 25.78 -14.05
C VAL A 91 -19.44 25.69 -12.54
N GLN A 92 -19.55 26.81 -11.83
CA GLN A 92 -19.42 26.84 -10.37
C GLN A 92 -20.50 26.00 -9.69
N GLU A 93 -21.76 26.14 -10.13
CA GLU A 93 -22.89 25.38 -9.61
C GLU A 93 -22.75 23.88 -9.87
N GLU A 94 -22.35 23.48 -11.08
CA GLU A 94 -22.17 22.06 -11.42
C GLU A 94 -21.01 21.43 -10.64
N MET A 95 -19.89 22.13 -10.48
CA MET A 95 -18.76 21.60 -9.70
C MET A 95 -19.05 21.59 -8.19
N ALA A 96 -19.86 22.52 -7.69
CA ALA A 96 -20.34 22.48 -6.31
C ALA A 96 -21.20 21.23 -6.05
N LYS A 97 -22.11 20.86 -6.98
CA LYS A 97 -22.88 19.60 -6.89
C LYS A 97 -21.99 18.36 -6.93
N VAL A 98 -20.91 18.37 -7.73
CA VAL A 98 -19.92 17.28 -7.76
C VAL A 98 -19.21 17.15 -6.42
N MET A 99 -18.80 18.27 -5.81
CA MET A 99 -18.19 18.29 -4.49
C MET A 99 -19.15 17.82 -3.39
N GLU A 100 -20.43 18.21 -3.47
CA GLU A 100 -21.48 17.75 -2.55
C GLU A 100 -21.69 16.23 -2.65
N LEU A 101 -21.84 15.71 -3.87
CA LEU A 101 -21.93 14.26 -4.11
C LEU A 101 -20.70 13.51 -3.57
N GLU A 102 -19.50 13.99 -3.84
CA GLU A 102 -18.29 13.34 -3.32
C GLU A 102 -18.18 13.42 -1.79
N THR A 103 -18.71 14.48 -1.17
CA THR A 103 -18.79 14.61 0.29
C THR A 103 -19.76 13.58 0.88
N GLU A 104 -20.92 13.34 0.26
CA GLU A 104 -21.83 12.27 0.69
C GLU A 104 -21.20 10.88 0.52
N ILE A 105 -20.52 10.63 -0.62
CA ILE A 105 -19.77 9.39 -0.85
C ILE A 105 -18.70 9.19 0.23
N ALA A 106 -17.91 10.22 0.53
CA ALA A 106 -16.88 10.17 1.57
C ALA A 106 -17.48 9.89 2.96
N ASN A 107 -18.68 10.40 3.24
CA ASN A 107 -19.35 10.15 4.51
C ASN A 107 -19.74 8.67 4.65
N ALA A 108 -20.22 8.06 3.56
CA ALA A 108 -20.59 6.64 3.50
C ALA A 108 -19.39 5.68 3.52
N THR A 109 -18.18 6.13 3.17
CA THR A 109 -16.99 5.28 3.29
C THR A 109 -16.68 4.94 4.74
N THR A 110 -16.40 3.66 5.01
CA THR A 110 -15.98 3.19 6.34
C THR A 110 -14.56 3.71 6.64
N PRO A 111 -14.29 4.26 7.84
CA PRO A 111 -12.97 4.72 8.26
C PRO A 111 -11.90 3.62 8.16
N ALA A 112 -10.65 4.01 7.90
CA ALA A 112 -9.54 3.05 7.81
C ALA A 112 -9.33 2.26 9.11
N GLU A 113 -9.50 2.90 10.28
CA GLU A 113 -9.40 2.22 11.58
C GLU A 113 -10.43 1.10 11.77
N GLU A 114 -11.61 1.21 11.16
CA GLU A 114 -12.66 0.19 11.26
C GLU A 114 -12.49 -0.96 10.25
N ARG A 115 -11.50 -0.84 9.35
CA ARG A 115 -11.23 -1.77 8.25
C ARG A 115 -9.93 -2.57 8.44
N HIS A 116 -9.31 -2.52 9.61
CA HIS A 116 -8.06 -3.24 9.87
C HIS A 116 -8.25 -4.77 9.98
N ASP A 117 -9.42 -5.22 10.45
CA ASP A 117 -9.72 -6.65 10.59
C ASP A 117 -10.28 -7.24 9.28
N VAL A 118 -9.38 -7.83 8.48
CA VAL A 118 -9.71 -8.48 7.20
C VAL A 118 -10.74 -9.60 7.35
N THR A 119 -10.81 -10.26 8.52
CA THR A 119 -11.74 -11.37 8.74
C THR A 119 -13.21 -10.91 8.79
N LEU A 120 -13.44 -9.67 9.24
CA LEU A 120 -14.76 -9.03 9.27
C LEU A 120 -15.13 -8.41 7.92
N LEU A 121 -14.14 -7.97 7.14
CA LEU A 121 -14.36 -7.43 5.80
C LEU A 121 -14.75 -8.52 4.79
N TYR A 122 -14.24 -9.74 4.94
CA TYR A 122 -14.48 -10.81 3.98
C TYR A 122 -15.92 -11.33 4.03
N ASN A 123 -16.74 -10.88 3.08
CA ASN A 123 -18.12 -11.34 2.92
C ASN A 123 -18.31 -11.92 1.51
N LYS A 124 -18.18 -13.24 1.39
CA LYS A 124 -18.42 -13.96 0.13
C LYS A 124 -19.92 -14.19 -0.08
N MET A 125 -20.41 -13.89 -1.28
CA MET A 125 -21.80 -14.10 -1.70
C MET A 125 -21.88 -14.29 -3.21
N THR A 126 -23.03 -14.72 -3.74
CA THR A 126 -23.24 -14.76 -5.19
C THR A 126 -23.67 -13.39 -5.73
N LEU A 127 -23.54 -13.17 -7.05
CA LEU A 127 -24.05 -11.96 -7.69
C LEU A 127 -25.56 -11.76 -7.51
N LYS A 128 -26.31 -12.86 -7.47
CA LYS A 128 -27.73 -12.87 -7.17
C LYS A 128 -28.01 -12.36 -5.75
N GLU A 129 -27.29 -12.86 -4.75
CA GLU A 129 -27.41 -12.39 -3.37
C GLU A 129 -27.00 -10.91 -3.22
N LEU A 130 -25.96 -10.48 -3.95
CA LEU A 130 -25.55 -9.08 -4.03
C LEU A 130 -26.67 -8.20 -4.59
N GLN A 131 -27.32 -8.63 -5.68
CA GLN A 131 -28.44 -7.91 -6.30
C GLN A 131 -29.63 -7.77 -5.34
N GLU A 132 -29.95 -8.82 -4.59
CA GLU A 132 -31.04 -8.83 -3.61
C GLU A 132 -30.75 -7.92 -2.41
N LYS A 133 -29.52 -7.97 -1.87
CA LYS A 133 -29.13 -7.22 -0.66
C LYS A 133 -28.84 -5.74 -0.93
N PHE A 134 -28.25 -5.42 -2.09
CA PHE A 134 -27.73 -4.08 -2.39
C PHE A 134 -28.34 -3.51 -3.68
N ALA A 135 -29.67 -3.51 -3.75
CA ALA A 135 -30.40 -2.94 -4.88
C ALA A 135 -30.30 -1.40 -4.92
N LEU A 136 -29.75 -0.87 -6.01
CA LEU A 136 -29.61 0.57 -6.27
C LEU A 136 -30.78 1.07 -7.15
N ASN A 137 -31.48 2.12 -6.70
CA ASN A 137 -32.76 2.56 -7.32
C ASN A 137 -32.61 3.39 -8.61
N VAL A 138 -31.39 3.81 -8.97
CA VAL A 138 -31.18 4.51 -10.25
C VAL A 138 -31.32 3.49 -11.38
N SER A 139 -32.45 3.55 -12.08
CA SER A 139 -32.77 2.72 -13.26
C SER A 139 -32.65 1.20 -13.08
N GLU A 140 -32.88 0.68 -11.86
CA GLU A 140 -32.72 -0.75 -11.53
C GLU A 140 -31.31 -1.28 -11.82
N PHE A 141 -30.28 -0.69 -11.18
CA PHE A 141 -28.88 -1.09 -11.40
C PHE A 141 -28.70 -2.61 -11.34
N ASN A 142 -28.21 -3.18 -12.44
CA ASN A 142 -27.99 -4.62 -12.54
C ASN A 142 -26.51 -4.96 -12.33
N TRP A 143 -26.20 -5.55 -11.18
CA TRP A 143 -24.84 -5.94 -10.79
C TRP A 143 -24.22 -6.94 -11.77
N THR A 144 -25.00 -7.92 -12.23
CA THR A 144 -24.52 -8.90 -13.22
C THR A 144 -24.21 -8.22 -14.54
N PHE A 145 -25.04 -7.29 -14.99
CA PHE A 145 -24.80 -6.52 -16.21
C PHE A 145 -23.57 -5.62 -16.11
N PHE A 146 -23.39 -4.91 -14.99
CA PHE A 146 -22.19 -4.11 -14.73
C PHE A 146 -20.91 -4.96 -14.76
N ILE A 147 -20.87 -6.07 -14.01
CA ILE A 147 -19.71 -6.94 -13.94
C ILE A 147 -19.45 -7.64 -15.27
N GLN A 148 -20.49 -8.14 -15.93
CA GLN A 148 -20.36 -8.70 -17.28
C GLN A 148 -19.82 -7.65 -18.26
N GLY A 149 -20.24 -6.39 -18.15
CA GLY A 149 -19.70 -5.28 -18.94
C GLY A 149 -18.19 -5.12 -18.78
N VAL A 150 -17.69 -5.19 -17.55
CA VAL A 150 -16.24 -5.14 -17.25
C VAL A 150 -15.52 -6.37 -17.82
N MET A 151 -16.04 -7.56 -17.53
CA MET A 151 -15.40 -8.85 -17.87
C MET A 151 -15.45 -9.18 -19.37
N SER A 152 -16.40 -8.61 -20.11
CA SER A 152 -16.47 -8.74 -21.58
C SER A 152 -15.23 -8.18 -22.28
N SER A 153 -14.54 -7.21 -21.67
CA SER A 153 -13.28 -6.65 -22.18
C SER A 153 -12.14 -7.67 -22.28
N VAL A 154 -12.27 -8.80 -21.57
CA VAL A 154 -11.33 -9.92 -21.55
C VAL A 154 -12.00 -11.25 -21.93
N SER A 155 -13.18 -11.18 -22.56
CA SER A 155 -13.95 -12.35 -23.03
C SER A 155 -14.29 -13.37 -21.95
N VAL A 156 -14.41 -12.94 -20.69
CA VAL A 156 -14.87 -13.78 -19.58
C VAL A 156 -16.37 -13.60 -19.40
N GLN A 157 -17.09 -14.72 -19.31
CA GLN A 157 -18.51 -14.74 -18.99
C GLN A 157 -18.71 -14.88 -17.48
N VAL A 158 -19.72 -14.17 -16.99
CA VAL A 158 -20.17 -14.11 -15.61
C VAL A 158 -21.68 -14.27 -15.60
N ASP A 159 -22.18 -15.09 -14.68
CA ASP A 159 -23.61 -15.33 -14.49
C ASP A 159 -24.04 -14.96 -13.06
N PRO A 160 -25.35 -14.94 -12.75
CA PRO A 160 -25.83 -14.55 -11.42
C PRO A 160 -25.34 -15.42 -10.25
N GLU A 161 -24.82 -16.63 -10.50
CA GLU A 161 -24.29 -17.51 -9.46
C GLU A 161 -22.77 -17.33 -9.24
N GLU A 162 -22.13 -16.39 -9.95
CA GLU A 162 -20.72 -16.03 -9.72
C GLU A 162 -20.48 -15.61 -8.27
N GLU A 163 -19.47 -16.20 -7.64
CA GLU A 163 -19.03 -15.81 -6.30
C GLU A 163 -18.23 -14.50 -6.35
N VAL A 164 -18.57 -13.58 -5.45
CA VAL A 164 -17.87 -12.31 -5.24
C VAL A 164 -17.58 -12.11 -3.76
N VAL A 165 -16.53 -11.34 -3.44
CA VAL A 165 -16.22 -10.90 -2.07
C VAL A 165 -16.55 -9.42 -1.93
N VAL A 166 -17.36 -9.08 -0.92
CA VAL A 166 -17.80 -7.72 -0.67
C VAL A 166 -17.17 -7.18 0.61
N TYR A 167 -16.18 -6.29 0.47
CA TYR A 167 -15.57 -5.61 1.61
C TYR A 167 -16.40 -4.40 2.06
N GLY A 168 -17.00 -3.68 1.10
CA GLY A 168 -17.68 -2.41 1.33
C GLY A 168 -19.15 -2.52 1.77
N ILE A 169 -19.55 -3.52 2.58
CA ILE A 169 -20.97 -3.71 2.95
C ILE A 169 -21.63 -2.44 3.51
N PRO A 170 -21.07 -1.77 4.55
CA PRO A 170 -21.68 -0.56 5.10
C PRO A 170 -21.80 0.55 4.05
N TYR A 171 -20.78 0.70 3.20
CA TYR A 171 -20.78 1.66 2.11
C TYR A 171 -21.91 1.41 1.09
N LEU A 172 -22.08 0.15 0.64
CA LEU A 172 -23.12 -0.20 -0.34
C LEU A 172 -24.54 0.00 0.21
N GLN A 173 -24.75 -0.15 1.52
CA GLN A 173 -26.03 0.14 2.17
C GLN A 173 -26.41 1.62 2.05
N GLU A 174 -25.45 2.52 2.28
CA GLU A 174 -25.66 3.97 2.19
C GLU A 174 -25.69 4.47 0.73
N LEU A 175 -24.94 3.82 -0.16
CA LEU A 175 -24.79 4.25 -1.55
C LEU A 175 -26.13 4.42 -2.27
N LYS A 176 -27.11 3.54 -2.00
CA LYS A 176 -28.47 3.61 -2.55
C LYS A 176 -29.14 4.96 -2.29
N ALA A 177 -29.06 5.45 -1.05
CA ALA A 177 -29.69 6.70 -0.66
C ALA A 177 -28.99 7.89 -1.32
N ILE A 178 -27.65 7.84 -1.43
CA ILE A 178 -26.85 8.89 -2.06
C ILE A 178 -27.18 9.03 -3.53
N ILE A 179 -27.02 7.97 -4.33
CA ILE A 179 -27.20 8.05 -5.79
C ILE A 179 -28.63 8.42 -6.19
N SER A 180 -29.63 8.12 -5.35
CA SER A 180 -31.03 8.44 -5.61
C SER A 180 -31.33 9.95 -5.50
N LYS A 181 -30.47 10.72 -4.82
CA LYS A 181 -30.62 12.18 -4.69
C LYS A 181 -30.12 12.97 -5.90
N TYR A 182 -29.19 12.40 -6.66
CA TYR A 182 -28.47 13.12 -7.71
C TYR A 182 -28.93 12.72 -9.11
N SER A 183 -28.94 13.69 -10.02
CA SER A 183 -29.25 13.44 -11.43
C SER A 183 -28.16 12.63 -12.12
N ALA A 184 -28.51 11.92 -13.20
CA ALA A 184 -27.55 11.25 -14.07
C ALA A 184 -26.43 12.18 -14.56
N SER A 185 -26.75 13.44 -14.86
CA SER A 185 -25.77 14.47 -15.25
C SER A 185 -24.75 14.76 -14.14
N THR A 186 -25.20 14.91 -12.89
CA THR A 186 -24.32 15.15 -11.74
C THR A 186 -23.41 13.96 -11.47
N ILE A 187 -23.96 12.75 -11.53
CA ILE A 187 -23.18 11.51 -11.39
C ILE A 187 -22.15 11.42 -12.52
N GLN A 188 -22.55 11.68 -13.77
CA GLN A 188 -21.63 11.65 -14.90
C GLN A 188 -20.50 12.70 -14.76
N ASN A 189 -20.80 13.91 -14.28
CA ASN A 189 -19.81 14.94 -14.01
C ASN A 189 -18.79 14.47 -12.96
N TYR A 190 -19.24 13.79 -11.91
CA TYR A 190 -18.34 13.19 -10.92
C TYR A 190 -17.45 12.10 -11.53
N LEU A 191 -18.02 11.16 -12.29
CA LEU A 191 -17.26 10.10 -12.96
C LEU A 191 -16.18 10.68 -13.87
N ILE A 192 -16.52 11.67 -14.70
CA ILE A 192 -15.56 12.31 -15.61
C ILE A 192 -14.51 13.10 -14.83
N TRP A 193 -14.90 13.83 -13.79
CA TRP A 193 -13.92 14.55 -12.97
C TRP A 193 -12.87 13.61 -12.38
N ARG A 194 -13.29 12.46 -11.84
CA ARG A 194 -12.39 11.44 -11.28
C ARG A 194 -11.45 10.85 -12.33
N LEU A 195 -11.84 10.79 -13.60
CA LEU A 195 -10.93 10.44 -14.70
C LEU A 195 -9.98 11.60 -15.04
N VAL A 196 -10.52 12.80 -15.19
CA VAL A 196 -9.79 14.00 -15.64
C VAL A 196 -8.68 14.36 -14.67
N ILE A 197 -8.94 14.34 -13.36
CA ILE A 197 -7.96 14.74 -12.33
C ILE A 197 -6.63 13.98 -12.44
N ASP A 198 -6.68 12.68 -12.76
CA ASP A 198 -5.48 11.85 -12.92
C ASP A 198 -4.75 12.12 -14.23
N ARG A 199 -5.46 12.63 -15.25
CA ARG A 199 -4.93 12.87 -16.59
C ARG A 199 -4.36 14.26 -16.79
N VAL A 200 -4.71 15.23 -15.95
CA VAL A 200 -4.24 16.62 -16.05
C VAL A 200 -2.71 16.72 -16.13
N SER A 201 -1.96 15.91 -15.37
CA SER A 201 -0.49 15.92 -15.38
C SER A 201 0.13 15.39 -16.68
N SER A 202 -0.67 14.79 -17.56
CA SER A 202 -0.24 14.23 -18.84
C SER A 202 -0.59 15.12 -20.04
N LEU A 203 -1.19 16.28 -19.80
CA LEU A 203 -1.59 17.25 -20.82
C LEU A 203 -0.56 18.40 -20.95
N SER A 204 -0.90 19.38 -21.78
CA SER A 204 -0.10 20.58 -22.01
C SER A 204 0.12 21.40 -20.73
N ARG A 205 1.12 22.29 -20.76
CA ARG A 205 1.57 23.07 -19.60
C ARG A 205 0.44 23.80 -18.87
N ARG A 206 -0.51 24.40 -19.60
CA ARG A 206 -1.66 25.11 -19.00
C ARG A 206 -2.51 24.22 -18.09
N PHE A 207 -2.68 22.94 -18.41
CA PHE A 207 -3.43 22.01 -17.58
C PHE A 207 -2.61 21.63 -16.34
N LYS A 208 -1.31 21.36 -16.50
CA LYS A 208 -0.41 21.09 -15.37
C LYS A 208 -0.39 22.25 -14.36
N ASP A 209 -0.32 23.48 -14.86
CA ASP A 209 -0.31 24.69 -14.02
C ASP A 209 -1.62 24.86 -13.23
N ALA A 210 -2.76 24.46 -13.79
CA ALA A 210 -4.05 24.49 -13.08
C ALA A 210 -4.07 23.60 -11.82
N ARG A 211 -3.22 22.55 -11.75
CA ARG A 211 -3.08 21.67 -10.58
C ARG A 211 -2.18 22.27 -9.49
N ALA A 212 -1.41 23.32 -9.78
CA ALA A 212 -0.33 23.79 -8.90
C ALA A 212 -0.84 24.21 -7.50
N SER A 213 -1.96 24.93 -7.42
CA SER A 213 -2.54 25.38 -6.14
C SER A 213 -3.00 24.19 -5.28
N TYR A 214 -3.71 23.23 -5.90
CA TYR A 214 -4.16 22.01 -5.24
C TYR A 214 -2.99 21.13 -4.78
N ARG A 215 -1.98 20.93 -5.63
CA ARG A 215 -0.75 20.20 -5.29
C ARG A 215 -0.03 20.86 -4.10
N LYS A 216 0.10 22.20 -4.11
CA LYS A 216 0.73 22.93 -3.01
C LYS A 216 -0.04 22.77 -1.71
N ALA A 217 -1.37 22.85 -1.75
CA ALA A 217 -2.21 22.68 -0.55
C ALA A 217 -2.09 21.27 0.04
N LEU A 218 -1.93 20.24 -0.81
CA LEU A 218 -1.80 18.84 -0.39
C LEU A 218 -0.38 18.47 0.10
N TYR A 219 0.64 18.86 -0.66
CA TYR A 219 2.00 18.33 -0.49
C TYR A 219 3.00 19.41 -0.06
N GLY A 220 2.63 20.69 -0.09
CA GLY A 220 3.54 21.81 0.18
C GLY A 220 4.58 22.04 -0.93
N THR A 221 4.45 21.35 -2.07
CA THR A 221 5.40 21.44 -3.19
C THR A 221 5.03 22.58 -4.13
N THR A 222 5.99 23.48 -4.38
CA THR A 222 5.81 24.64 -5.25
C THR A 222 6.13 24.34 -6.72
N LEU A 223 7.04 23.39 -6.97
CA LEU A 223 7.46 22.98 -8.30
C LEU A 223 7.14 21.49 -8.53
N GLU A 224 6.96 21.14 -9.79
CA GLU A 224 6.91 19.75 -10.24
C GLU A 224 8.32 19.15 -10.21
N GLU A 225 8.39 17.83 -10.17
CA GLU A 225 9.66 17.15 -10.34
C GLU A 225 10.24 17.42 -11.73
N ALA A 226 11.54 17.20 -11.88
CA ALA A 226 12.16 17.28 -13.20
C ALA A 226 11.47 16.28 -14.14
N ARG A 227 11.06 16.75 -15.33
CA ARG A 227 10.27 15.96 -16.28
C ARG A 227 10.82 14.56 -16.54
N TRP A 228 12.15 14.42 -16.63
CA TRP A 228 12.78 13.12 -16.86
C TRP A 228 12.56 12.15 -15.67
N ARG A 229 12.48 12.63 -14.43
CA ARG A 229 12.17 11.80 -13.25
C ARG A 229 10.73 11.30 -13.29
N GLU A 230 9.79 12.18 -13.66
CA GLU A 230 8.39 11.79 -13.88
C GLU A 230 8.28 10.72 -14.96
N CYS A 231 8.99 10.89 -16.08
CA CYS A 231 9.01 9.91 -17.18
C CYS A 231 9.65 8.57 -16.77
N VAL A 232 10.79 8.59 -16.06
CA VAL A 232 11.46 7.37 -15.58
C VAL A 232 10.56 6.62 -14.58
N SER A 233 9.96 7.33 -13.62
CA SER A 233 9.02 6.74 -12.67
C SER A 233 7.79 6.15 -13.39
N TYR A 234 7.25 6.88 -14.37
CA TYR A 234 6.12 6.40 -15.17
C TYR A 234 6.44 5.10 -15.92
N VAL A 235 7.57 5.03 -16.63
CA VAL A 235 7.96 3.82 -17.36
C VAL A 235 8.25 2.67 -16.40
N ASN A 236 8.93 2.92 -15.27
CA ASN A 236 9.18 1.90 -14.25
C ASN A 236 7.87 1.31 -13.70
N ASN A 237 6.86 2.14 -13.43
CA ASN A 237 5.58 1.68 -12.87
C ASN A 237 4.71 0.89 -13.87
N ASN A 238 4.92 1.05 -15.19
CA ASN A 238 4.13 0.36 -16.22
C ASN A 238 4.89 -0.81 -16.87
N MET A 239 6.23 -0.79 -16.82
CA MET A 239 7.11 -1.76 -17.45
C MET A 239 8.21 -2.21 -16.48
N GLU A 240 7.80 -2.58 -15.26
CA GLU A 240 8.69 -2.83 -14.12
C GLU A 240 9.76 -3.90 -14.35
N ASN A 241 9.45 -4.94 -15.14
CA ASN A 241 10.38 -6.02 -15.45
C ASN A 241 11.40 -5.58 -16.51
N ALA A 242 10.98 -4.82 -17.52
CA ALA A 242 11.88 -4.29 -18.54
C ALA A 242 12.87 -3.27 -17.95
N VAL A 243 12.37 -2.32 -17.15
CA VAL A 243 13.21 -1.36 -16.44
C VAL A 243 14.07 -2.07 -15.38
N GLY A 244 13.51 -3.06 -14.69
CA GLY A 244 14.23 -3.91 -13.74
C GLY A 244 15.43 -4.62 -14.38
N ALA A 245 15.27 -5.18 -15.57
CA ALA A 245 16.37 -5.82 -16.31
C ALA A 245 17.51 -4.82 -16.62
N MET A 246 17.17 -3.61 -17.06
CA MET A 246 18.15 -2.55 -17.30
C MET A 246 18.85 -2.12 -16.01
N TYR A 247 18.08 -1.91 -14.92
CA TYR A 247 18.59 -1.47 -13.63
C TYR A 247 19.56 -2.48 -13.01
N VAL A 248 19.20 -3.76 -13.02
CA VAL A 248 19.98 -4.84 -12.40
C VAL A 248 21.30 -5.06 -13.15
N ARG A 249 21.30 -5.04 -14.49
CA ARG A 249 22.52 -5.16 -15.30
C ARG A 249 23.56 -4.10 -14.94
N GLU A 250 23.13 -2.90 -14.58
CA GLU A 250 24.02 -1.78 -14.26
C GLU A 250 24.46 -1.76 -12.79
N THR A 251 23.57 -2.13 -11.86
CA THR A 251 23.75 -1.79 -10.43
C THR A 251 23.96 -2.99 -9.51
N PHE A 252 23.54 -4.20 -9.90
CA PHE A 252 23.38 -5.30 -8.96
C PHE A 252 24.40 -6.43 -9.18
N ALA A 253 25.35 -6.56 -8.26
CA ALA A 253 26.31 -7.65 -8.26
C ALA A 253 25.67 -8.99 -7.86
N GLY A 254 25.87 -10.06 -8.65
CA GLY A 254 25.26 -11.37 -8.41
C GLY A 254 25.57 -12.00 -7.03
N GLU A 255 26.71 -11.67 -6.41
CA GLU A 255 27.06 -12.14 -5.06
C GLU A 255 26.12 -11.61 -3.96
N SER A 256 25.55 -10.41 -4.14
CA SER A 256 24.64 -9.78 -3.17
C SER A 256 23.41 -10.66 -2.91
N LYS A 257 22.88 -11.35 -3.94
CA LYS A 257 21.73 -12.26 -3.81
C LYS A 257 22.01 -13.40 -2.81
N ARG A 258 23.24 -13.94 -2.81
CA ARG A 258 23.63 -15.02 -1.89
C ARG A 258 23.78 -14.53 -0.45
N MET A 259 24.42 -13.37 -0.26
CA MET A 259 24.63 -12.81 1.08
C MET A 259 23.32 -12.41 1.75
N VAL A 260 22.38 -11.83 0.98
CA VAL A 260 21.07 -11.47 1.51
C VAL A 260 20.25 -12.71 1.86
N ARG A 261 20.35 -13.80 1.08
CA ARG A 261 19.73 -15.08 1.44
C ARG A 261 20.23 -15.61 2.79
N ASP A 262 21.55 -15.57 3.01
CA ASP A 262 22.15 -15.98 4.29
C ASP A 262 21.65 -15.11 5.48
N LEU A 263 21.46 -13.80 5.27
CA LEU A 263 20.86 -12.92 6.27
C LEU A 263 19.39 -13.30 6.56
N ILE A 264 18.60 -13.60 5.52
CA ILE A 264 17.21 -14.05 5.66
C ILE A 264 17.13 -15.33 6.49
N GLU A 265 17.98 -16.32 6.22
CA GLU A 265 18.04 -17.56 7.00
C GLU A 265 18.34 -17.28 8.48
N LYS A 266 19.36 -16.45 8.76
CA LYS A 266 19.74 -16.10 10.14
C LYS A 266 18.64 -15.38 10.92
N ILE A 267 17.89 -14.50 10.24
CA ILE A 267 16.81 -13.73 10.87
C ILE A 267 15.56 -14.61 11.05
N ARG A 268 15.26 -15.50 10.09
CA ARG A 268 14.21 -16.52 10.22
C ARG A 268 14.49 -17.45 11.40
N GLU A 269 15.72 -17.93 11.56
CA GLU A 269 16.15 -18.69 12.73
C GLU A 269 15.94 -17.91 14.03
N ALA A 270 16.35 -16.64 14.06
CA ALA A 270 16.17 -15.78 15.24
C ALA A 270 14.69 -15.57 15.58
N PHE A 271 13.80 -15.45 14.59
CA PHE A 271 12.35 -15.39 14.80
C PHE A 271 11.83 -16.70 15.40
N VAL A 272 12.15 -17.84 14.80
CA VAL A 272 11.68 -19.16 15.27
C VAL A 272 12.14 -19.45 16.70
N GLU A 273 13.40 -19.16 17.04
CA GLU A 273 13.91 -19.30 18.41
C GLU A 273 13.22 -18.35 19.40
N THR A 274 12.73 -17.20 18.93
CA THR A 274 12.03 -16.25 19.79
C THR A 274 10.65 -16.77 20.19
N LEU A 275 10.01 -17.61 19.39
CA LEU A 275 8.72 -18.22 19.73
C LEU A 275 8.76 -18.98 21.07
N ASP A 276 9.88 -19.66 21.36
CA ASP A 276 10.05 -20.41 22.61
C ASP A 276 10.13 -19.48 23.84
N GLU A 277 10.55 -18.23 23.66
CA GLU A 277 10.61 -17.21 24.72
C GLU A 277 9.25 -16.58 25.03
N LEU A 278 8.29 -16.64 24.08
CA LEU A 278 6.99 -15.98 24.21
C LEU A 278 6.09 -16.72 25.19
N GLN A 279 5.82 -16.08 26.34
CA GLN A 279 4.97 -16.62 27.39
C GLN A 279 3.47 -16.42 27.12
N TRP A 280 3.13 -15.53 26.19
CA TRP A 280 1.76 -15.15 25.88
C TRP A 280 1.11 -16.05 24.81
N MET A 281 1.84 -17.04 24.31
CA MET A 281 1.43 -17.94 23.24
C MET A 281 1.54 -19.40 23.72
N ASP A 282 0.54 -20.22 23.45
CA ASP A 282 0.57 -21.65 23.78
C ASP A 282 1.39 -22.46 22.75
N GLU A 283 1.82 -23.66 23.15
CA GLU A 283 2.67 -24.53 22.33
C GLU A 283 2.05 -24.93 20.99
N ALA A 284 0.73 -25.13 20.93
CA ALA A 284 0.05 -25.48 19.69
C ALA A 284 0.10 -24.31 18.68
N SER A 285 -0.14 -23.09 19.15
CA SER A 285 -0.07 -21.88 18.33
C SER A 285 1.39 -21.59 17.94
N LYS A 286 2.37 -21.79 18.84
CA LYS A 286 3.80 -21.65 18.53
C LYS A 286 4.26 -22.60 17.43
N GLU A 287 3.81 -23.85 17.45
CA GLU A 287 4.13 -24.81 16.38
C GLU A 287 3.56 -24.34 15.04
N LYS A 288 2.33 -23.81 15.00
CA LYS A 288 1.76 -23.22 13.78
C LYS A 288 2.50 -21.97 13.31
N ALA A 289 2.95 -21.12 14.23
CA ALA A 289 3.78 -19.97 13.88
C ALA A 289 5.13 -20.41 13.30
N ARG A 290 5.74 -21.47 13.84
CA ARG A 290 6.97 -22.09 13.33
C ARG A 290 6.76 -22.67 11.93
N GLU A 291 5.69 -23.45 11.72
CA GLU A 291 5.31 -23.99 10.40
C GLU A 291 5.19 -22.86 9.36
N LYS A 292 4.48 -21.78 9.71
CA LYS A 292 4.30 -20.64 8.82
C LYS A 292 5.60 -19.91 8.52
N ALA A 293 6.42 -19.62 9.53
CA ALA A 293 7.69 -18.91 9.38
C ALA A 293 8.67 -19.67 8.48
N MET A 294 8.69 -20.99 8.61
CA MET A 294 9.53 -21.86 7.79
C MET A 294 9.04 -21.98 6.34
N ALA A 295 7.73 -21.78 6.10
CA ALA A 295 7.13 -21.80 4.77
C ALA A 295 7.19 -20.45 4.04
N ILE A 296 7.69 -19.38 4.68
CA ILE A 296 7.85 -18.08 4.02
C ILE A 296 8.76 -18.24 2.79
N LYS A 297 8.25 -17.85 1.63
CA LYS A 297 9.02 -17.79 0.38
C LYS A 297 9.78 -16.48 0.28
N GLU A 298 11.06 -16.52 -0.09
CA GLU A 298 11.85 -15.31 -0.33
C GLU A 298 12.13 -15.03 -1.81
N GLN A 299 11.99 -13.77 -2.20
CA GLN A 299 12.36 -13.24 -3.52
C GLN A 299 13.41 -12.13 -3.35
N ILE A 300 14.59 -12.29 -3.97
CA ILE A 300 15.77 -11.45 -3.70
C ILE A 300 16.35 -10.87 -4.98
N GLY A 301 16.44 -9.55 -5.05
CA GLY A 301 16.98 -8.78 -6.16
C GLY A 301 16.00 -8.65 -7.33
N TYR A 302 15.86 -9.73 -8.11
CA TYR A 302 15.07 -9.75 -9.34
C TYR A 302 14.65 -11.18 -9.73
N PRO A 303 13.57 -11.33 -10.52
CA PRO A 303 13.19 -12.60 -11.12
C PRO A 303 14.20 -13.00 -12.21
N ASP A 304 14.73 -14.22 -12.16
CA ASP A 304 15.87 -14.62 -13.00
C ASP A 304 15.61 -14.46 -14.52
N TYR A 305 14.36 -14.73 -14.96
CA TYR A 305 13.98 -14.67 -16.37
C TYR A 305 14.19 -13.30 -17.06
N ILE A 306 14.28 -12.19 -16.31
CA ILE A 306 14.44 -10.86 -16.92
C ILE A 306 15.88 -10.60 -17.42
N LEU A 307 16.84 -11.43 -17.00
CA LEU A 307 18.23 -11.38 -17.46
C LEU A 307 18.60 -12.55 -18.39
N GLU A 308 17.69 -13.49 -18.61
CA GLU A 308 17.92 -14.64 -19.48
C GLU A 308 17.67 -14.22 -20.94
N ASP A 309 18.73 -13.86 -21.67
CA ASP A 309 18.60 -13.32 -23.04
C ASP A 309 17.91 -14.28 -24.04
N GLN A 310 17.81 -15.58 -23.72
CA GLN A 310 17.11 -16.59 -24.53
C GLN A 310 15.64 -16.79 -24.10
N ASN A 311 15.19 -16.12 -23.04
CA ASN A 311 13.85 -16.26 -22.47
C ASN A 311 12.91 -15.20 -23.04
N GLU A 312 11.98 -15.63 -23.91
CA GLU A 312 11.02 -14.73 -24.56
C GLU A 312 9.92 -14.19 -23.62
N LYS A 313 9.87 -14.63 -22.35
CA LYS A 313 8.82 -14.25 -21.39
C LYS A 313 8.70 -12.73 -21.21
N LEU A 314 9.83 -12.03 -21.15
CA LEU A 314 9.84 -10.57 -20.99
C LEU A 314 9.24 -9.85 -22.19
N ASP A 315 9.59 -10.28 -23.41
CA ASP A 315 9.05 -9.71 -24.64
C ASP A 315 7.56 -10.02 -24.79
N GLN A 316 7.14 -11.25 -24.44
CA GLN A 316 5.74 -11.67 -24.46
C GLN A 316 4.86 -10.88 -23.48
N GLU A 317 5.41 -10.43 -22.34
CA GLU A 317 4.69 -9.58 -21.40
C GLU A 317 4.23 -8.24 -22.02
N TYR A 318 5.04 -7.69 -22.94
CA TYR A 318 4.80 -6.39 -23.57
C TYR A 318 4.42 -6.48 -25.06
N ALA A 319 4.30 -7.68 -25.63
CA ALA A 319 4.08 -7.91 -27.07
C ALA A 319 2.81 -7.24 -27.64
N ASN A 320 1.81 -6.98 -26.80
CA ASN A 320 0.55 -6.34 -27.21
C ASN A 320 0.54 -4.82 -27.02
N LEU A 321 1.63 -4.22 -26.52
CA LEU A 321 1.76 -2.79 -26.35
C LEU A 321 2.41 -2.18 -27.59
N ASN A 322 1.79 -1.16 -28.15
CA ASN A 322 2.33 -0.42 -29.29
C ASN A 322 2.38 1.07 -28.93
N PHE A 323 3.59 1.60 -28.76
CA PHE A 323 3.82 2.98 -28.35
C PHE A 323 4.30 3.83 -29.52
N SER A 324 3.91 5.09 -29.49
CA SER A 324 4.39 6.13 -30.41
C SER A 324 5.19 7.17 -29.65
N GLU A 325 6.35 7.56 -30.18
CA GLU A 325 7.17 8.64 -29.64
C GLU A 325 6.47 10.01 -29.68
N HIS A 326 5.43 10.15 -30.51
CA HIS A 326 4.70 11.40 -30.73
C HIS A 326 3.34 11.47 -30.02
N SER A 327 2.90 10.38 -29.38
CA SER A 327 1.53 10.23 -28.87
C SER A 327 1.52 9.79 -27.40
N TYR A 328 2.10 10.62 -26.52
CA TYR A 328 2.24 10.28 -25.09
C TYR A 328 0.90 10.04 -24.39
N PHE A 329 -0.14 10.81 -24.72
CA PHE A 329 -1.45 10.65 -24.10
C PHE A 329 -2.09 9.31 -24.48
N GLU A 330 -1.98 8.93 -25.76
CA GLU A 330 -2.42 7.64 -26.29
C GLU A 330 -1.64 6.48 -25.66
N ASN A 331 -0.31 6.61 -25.49
CA ASN A 331 0.50 5.59 -24.80
C ASN A 331 0.01 5.37 -23.35
N ILE A 332 -0.41 6.44 -22.67
CA ILE A 332 -0.97 6.31 -21.33
C ILE A 332 -2.31 5.56 -21.35
N LEU A 333 -3.19 5.89 -22.30
CA LEU A 333 -4.47 5.19 -22.44
C LEU A 333 -4.26 3.70 -22.80
N GLU A 334 -3.24 3.39 -23.60
CA GLU A 334 -2.81 2.02 -23.91
C GLU A 334 -2.43 1.28 -22.62
N ASN A 335 -1.55 1.87 -21.81
CA ASN A 335 -1.11 1.29 -20.55
C ASN A 335 -2.26 1.07 -19.56
N LEU A 336 -3.18 2.05 -19.43
CA LEU A 336 -4.35 1.90 -18.55
C LEU A 336 -5.23 0.73 -18.99
N ARG A 337 -5.52 0.63 -20.29
CA ARG A 337 -6.31 -0.48 -20.84
C ARG A 337 -5.62 -1.82 -20.65
N ALA A 338 -4.33 -1.91 -21.00
CA ALA A 338 -3.56 -3.14 -20.87
C ALA A 338 -3.44 -3.58 -19.40
N GLY A 339 -3.22 -2.65 -18.47
CA GLY A 339 -3.18 -2.91 -17.04
C GLY A 339 -4.50 -3.43 -16.48
N ALA A 340 -5.62 -2.81 -16.86
CA ALA A 340 -6.96 -3.30 -16.49
C ALA A 340 -7.19 -4.72 -17.01
N GLN A 341 -6.95 -4.96 -18.30
CA GLN A 341 -7.15 -6.27 -18.92
C GLN A 341 -6.23 -7.35 -18.31
N LYS A 342 -4.96 -7.03 -18.01
CA LYS A 342 -4.02 -7.94 -17.33
C LYS A 342 -4.57 -8.37 -15.97
N SER A 343 -5.15 -7.46 -15.19
CA SER A 343 -5.75 -7.81 -13.89
C SER A 343 -7.05 -8.61 -14.04
N LEU A 344 -7.91 -8.26 -15.00
CA LEU A 344 -9.22 -8.90 -15.17
C LEU A 344 -9.12 -10.32 -15.73
N ARG A 345 -8.16 -10.62 -16.62
CA ARG A 345 -7.94 -11.98 -17.17
C ARG A 345 -7.65 -13.01 -16.09
N LYS A 346 -7.05 -12.59 -14.97
CA LYS A 346 -6.69 -13.45 -13.85
C LYS A 346 -7.88 -14.21 -13.25
N LEU A 347 -9.12 -13.74 -13.42
CA LEU A 347 -10.30 -14.32 -12.77
C LEU A 347 -10.44 -15.83 -13.04
N ARG A 348 -10.05 -16.31 -14.22
CA ARG A 348 -10.11 -17.74 -14.59
C ARG A 348 -8.73 -18.40 -14.62
N GLU A 349 -7.68 -17.67 -14.29
CA GLU A 349 -6.32 -18.19 -14.17
C GLU A 349 -6.05 -18.64 -12.74
N ARG A 350 -5.25 -19.70 -12.58
CA ARG A 350 -4.74 -20.07 -11.26
C ARG A 350 -3.69 -19.05 -10.81
N VAL A 351 -3.59 -18.88 -9.50
CA VAL A 351 -2.53 -18.07 -8.91
C VAL A 351 -1.20 -18.79 -9.11
N ASP A 352 -0.31 -18.19 -9.89
CA ASP A 352 1.10 -18.57 -9.88
C ASP A 352 1.75 -17.97 -8.63
N GLN A 353 2.09 -18.84 -7.68
CA GLN A 353 2.63 -18.50 -6.36
C GLN A 353 4.10 -18.04 -6.39
N ASP A 354 4.78 -18.16 -7.53
CA ASP A 354 6.20 -17.79 -7.69
C ASP A 354 6.38 -16.45 -8.42
N ILE A 355 5.29 -15.83 -8.88
CA ILE A 355 5.29 -14.47 -9.42
C ILE A 355 5.75 -13.46 -8.36
N TRP A 356 6.62 -12.55 -8.79
CA TRP A 356 7.02 -11.37 -8.03
C TRP A 356 5.88 -10.36 -7.97
N ILE A 357 5.62 -9.82 -6.78
CA ILE A 357 4.56 -8.82 -6.57
C ILE A 357 5.00 -7.39 -6.96
N ILE A 358 6.29 -7.19 -7.23
CA ILE A 358 6.90 -5.90 -7.54
C ILE A 358 8.18 -6.06 -8.38
N GLY A 359 8.48 -5.09 -9.23
CA GLY A 359 9.73 -5.05 -10.01
C GLY A 359 11.01 -4.79 -9.21
N ALA A 360 12.16 -5.04 -9.84
CA ALA A 360 13.49 -4.98 -9.20
C ALA A 360 14.00 -3.55 -8.90
N ALA A 361 13.59 -2.56 -9.70
CA ALA A 361 14.04 -1.16 -9.60
C ALA A 361 13.20 -0.36 -8.60
N VAL A 362 13.01 -0.91 -7.39
CA VAL A 362 12.20 -0.33 -6.32
C VAL A 362 13.02 -0.27 -5.04
N VAL A 363 13.03 0.88 -4.37
CA VAL A 363 13.67 1.06 -3.06
C VAL A 363 12.60 0.86 -1.99
N ASN A 364 12.24 -0.40 -1.75
CA ASN A 364 11.29 -0.81 -0.72
C ASN A 364 11.44 -2.31 -0.43
N ALA A 365 10.69 -2.86 0.52
CA ALA A 365 10.48 -4.29 0.71
C ALA A 365 9.00 -4.57 0.99
N PHE A 366 8.58 -5.83 0.86
CA PHE A 366 7.16 -6.19 0.92
C PHE A 366 6.94 -7.61 1.45
N TYR A 367 5.82 -7.79 2.15
CA TYR A 367 5.22 -9.08 2.47
C TYR A 367 3.84 -9.21 1.80
N SER A 368 3.55 -10.40 1.25
CA SER A 368 2.24 -10.74 0.69
C SER A 368 1.58 -11.86 1.51
N PRO A 369 0.46 -11.58 2.22
CA PRO A 369 -0.23 -12.59 3.02
C PRO A 369 -0.73 -13.78 2.19
N ASN A 370 -1.38 -13.56 1.05
CA ASN A 370 -1.94 -14.64 0.21
C ASN A 370 -0.86 -15.51 -0.47
N ARG A 371 0.41 -15.10 -0.43
CA ARG A 371 1.54 -15.84 -1.01
C ARG A 371 2.51 -16.35 0.05
N ASN A 372 2.33 -15.94 1.31
CA ASN A 372 3.30 -16.08 2.39
C ASN A 372 4.73 -15.78 1.90
N GLN A 373 4.90 -14.63 1.24
CA GLN A 373 6.11 -14.30 0.47
C GLN A 373 6.69 -12.95 0.90
N ILE A 374 8.01 -12.90 1.11
CA ILE A 374 8.79 -11.68 1.34
C ILE A 374 9.60 -11.34 0.09
N VAL A 375 9.65 -10.06 -0.29
CA VAL A 375 10.33 -9.58 -1.50
C VAL A 375 11.27 -8.43 -1.17
N PHE A 376 12.54 -8.57 -1.56
CA PHE A 376 13.58 -7.54 -1.45
C PHE A 376 14.13 -7.21 -2.84
N PRO A 377 13.53 -6.24 -3.56
CA PRO A 377 14.01 -5.77 -4.86
C PRO A 377 15.47 -5.32 -4.82
N ALA A 378 16.16 -5.39 -5.96
CA ALA A 378 17.55 -4.95 -6.08
C ALA A 378 17.76 -3.51 -5.60
N GLY A 379 16.76 -2.64 -5.78
CA GLY A 379 16.81 -1.24 -5.36
C GLY A 379 16.97 -1.00 -3.86
N ILE A 380 16.53 -1.88 -2.96
CA ILE A 380 16.78 -1.69 -1.51
C ILE A 380 18.14 -2.28 -1.07
N LEU A 381 18.75 -3.14 -1.88
CA LEU A 381 19.98 -3.87 -1.55
C LEU A 381 21.24 -3.05 -1.82
N GLN A 382 21.28 -1.83 -1.27
CA GLN A 382 22.36 -0.86 -1.39
C GLN A 382 22.54 -0.08 -0.07
N PRO A 383 23.65 0.65 0.15
CA PRO A 383 23.81 1.49 1.33
C PRO A 383 22.68 2.52 1.48
N PRO A 384 22.25 2.84 2.72
CA PRO A 384 22.79 2.37 4.00
C PRO A 384 22.27 0.98 4.44
N PHE A 385 21.32 0.38 3.70
CA PHE A 385 20.70 -0.88 4.09
C PHE A 385 21.68 -2.05 4.01
N PHE A 386 22.34 -2.21 2.85
CA PHE A 386 23.20 -3.36 2.57
C PHE A 386 24.43 -2.99 1.75
N SER A 387 25.57 -3.56 2.14
CA SER A 387 26.74 -3.67 1.28
C SER A 387 27.60 -4.84 1.71
N LYS A 388 28.19 -5.55 0.73
CA LYS A 388 29.19 -6.59 1.03
C LYS A 388 30.49 -6.04 1.64
N HIS A 389 30.70 -4.72 1.54
CA HIS A 389 31.91 -4.04 1.99
C HIS A 389 31.71 -3.24 3.29
N GLN A 390 30.49 -3.20 3.84
CA GLN A 390 30.22 -2.51 5.11
C GLN A 390 30.23 -3.50 6.29
N PRO A 391 30.52 -3.03 7.52
CA PRO A 391 30.43 -3.88 8.71
C PRO A 391 29.07 -4.56 8.85
N GLN A 392 29.06 -5.80 9.32
CA GLN A 392 27.85 -6.59 9.55
C GLN A 392 26.92 -5.93 10.55
N ALA A 393 27.45 -5.22 11.56
CA ALA A 393 26.61 -4.40 12.43
C ALA A 393 25.68 -3.43 11.65
N LEU A 394 26.17 -2.84 10.54
CA LEU A 394 25.36 -1.97 9.68
C LEU A 394 24.40 -2.79 8.82
N ASN A 395 24.84 -3.91 8.23
CA ASN A 395 23.95 -4.80 7.45
C ASN A 395 22.78 -5.32 8.30
N PHE A 396 23.03 -5.83 9.50
CA PHE A 396 21.98 -6.29 10.41
C PHE A 396 21.09 -5.13 10.89
N GLY A 397 21.65 -3.95 11.20
CA GLY A 397 20.86 -2.78 11.60
C GLY A 397 20.06 -2.12 10.47
N GLY A 398 20.50 -2.32 9.22
CA GLY A 398 19.87 -1.83 8.00
C GLY A 398 18.96 -2.90 7.38
N ILE A 399 19.47 -3.63 6.37
CA ILE A 399 18.68 -4.65 5.66
C ILE A 399 18.21 -5.78 6.58
N GLY A 400 18.96 -6.12 7.64
CA GLY A 400 18.54 -7.15 8.58
C GLY A 400 17.27 -6.76 9.35
N MET A 401 17.15 -5.49 9.77
CA MET A 401 15.91 -5.01 10.38
C MET A 401 14.76 -5.06 9.37
N VAL A 402 14.98 -4.65 8.12
CA VAL A 402 13.97 -4.72 7.06
C VAL A 402 13.53 -6.15 6.79
N ILE A 403 14.46 -7.12 6.77
CA ILE A 403 14.13 -8.54 6.63
C ILE A 403 13.25 -9.02 7.79
N GLY A 404 13.62 -8.68 9.03
CA GLY A 404 12.82 -9.04 10.19
C GLY A 404 11.45 -8.36 10.18
N HIS A 405 11.36 -7.13 9.67
CA HIS A 405 10.11 -6.39 9.48
C HIS A 405 9.17 -7.15 8.52
N GLU A 406 9.64 -7.53 7.33
CA GLU A 406 8.82 -8.30 6.37
C GLU A 406 8.44 -9.71 6.88
N ILE A 407 9.32 -10.38 7.62
CA ILE A 407 8.96 -11.67 8.26
C ILE A 407 7.86 -11.44 9.30
N THR A 408 7.95 -10.35 10.08
CA THR A 408 6.99 -10.03 11.13
C THR A 408 5.61 -9.65 10.57
N HIS A 409 5.53 -9.08 9.36
CA HIS A 409 4.24 -8.88 8.68
C HIS A 409 3.47 -10.18 8.46
N GLY A 410 4.13 -11.34 8.39
CA GLY A 410 3.44 -12.64 8.44
C GLY A 410 2.69 -12.92 9.74
N PHE A 411 2.90 -12.12 10.77
CA PHE A 411 2.42 -12.35 12.12
C PHE A 411 1.91 -11.07 12.81
N ASP A 412 1.72 -9.97 12.06
CA ASP A 412 1.09 -8.76 12.59
C ASP A 412 -0.44 -8.93 12.74
N ASP A 413 -1.17 -7.86 13.02
CA ASP A 413 -2.62 -7.91 13.23
C ASP A 413 -3.42 -8.33 12.00
N ASN A 414 -2.86 -8.20 10.79
CA ASN A 414 -3.42 -8.67 9.54
C ASN A 414 -2.88 -10.05 9.13
N GLY A 415 -1.56 -10.16 8.96
CA GLY A 415 -0.90 -11.34 8.42
C GLY A 415 -1.06 -12.58 9.31
N ARG A 416 -1.23 -12.43 10.63
CA ARG A 416 -1.51 -13.57 11.53
C ARG A 416 -2.77 -14.34 11.14
N ASN A 417 -3.71 -13.73 10.41
CA ASN A 417 -4.97 -14.37 10.03
C ASN A 417 -4.83 -15.28 8.80
N PHE A 418 -3.65 -15.34 8.19
CA PHE A 418 -3.35 -16.19 7.04
C PHE A 418 -2.45 -17.35 7.45
N ASP A 419 -2.68 -18.55 6.95
CA ASP A 419 -1.86 -19.72 7.22
C ASP A 419 -0.56 -19.73 6.39
N LYS A 420 0.17 -20.85 6.45
CA LYS A 420 1.43 -21.05 5.72
C LYS A 420 1.30 -21.05 4.19
N ASP A 421 0.09 -21.34 3.68
CA ASP A 421 -0.22 -21.42 2.25
C ASP A 421 -0.91 -20.13 1.76
N GLY A 422 -1.08 -19.15 2.65
CA GLY A 422 -1.69 -17.85 2.35
C GLY A 422 -3.22 -17.87 2.36
N ASN A 423 -3.85 -18.87 2.97
CA ASN A 423 -5.30 -18.89 3.16
C ASN A 423 -5.67 -18.26 4.49
N MET A 424 -6.66 -17.37 4.48
CA MET A 424 -7.25 -16.76 5.65
C MET A 424 -8.01 -17.82 6.43
N PHE A 425 -7.42 -18.23 7.55
CA PHE A 425 -7.88 -19.34 8.38
C PHE A 425 -7.46 -19.06 9.82
N ASP A 426 -8.34 -19.34 10.79
CA ASP A 426 -7.99 -19.18 12.21
C ASP A 426 -7.18 -20.40 12.69
N TRP A 427 -5.87 -20.25 12.70
CA TRP A 427 -4.92 -21.27 13.16
C TRP A 427 -4.39 -21.01 14.58
N TRP A 428 -4.93 -20.01 15.27
CA TRP A 428 -4.57 -19.66 16.64
C TRP A 428 -5.55 -20.28 17.63
N SER A 429 -5.09 -20.60 18.83
CA SER A 429 -6.03 -20.84 19.92
C SER A 429 -6.67 -19.52 20.39
N ASN A 430 -7.86 -19.60 20.97
CA ASN A 430 -8.51 -18.44 21.61
C ASN A 430 -7.61 -17.79 22.69
N PHE A 431 -6.83 -18.59 23.42
CA PHE A 431 -5.89 -18.09 24.43
C PHE A 431 -4.83 -17.20 23.77
N SER A 432 -4.15 -17.72 22.75
CA SER A 432 -3.07 -17.00 22.08
C SER A 432 -3.59 -15.78 21.30
N ALA A 433 -4.77 -15.89 20.66
CA ALA A 433 -5.39 -14.78 19.93
C ALA A 433 -5.81 -13.62 20.87
N MET A 434 -6.34 -13.93 22.05
CA MET A 434 -6.67 -12.92 23.06
C MET A 434 -5.40 -12.22 23.57
N HIS A 435 -4.37 -12.99 23.93
CA HIS A 435 -3.13 -12.40 24.42
C HIS A 435 -2.37 -11.63 23.34
N PHE A 436 -2.44 -12.03 22.06
CA PHE A 436 -1.92 -11.21 20.95
C PHE A 436 -2.53 -9.81 20.99
N LYS A 437 -3.86 -9.72 21.11
CA LYS A 437 -4.57 -8.43 21.20
C LYS A 437 -4.16 -7.65 22.43
N GLU A 438 -3.97 -8.30 23.58
CA GLU A 438 -3.49 -7.63 24.80
C GLU A 438 -2.09 -7.04 24.62
N GLN A 439 -1.15 -7.80 24.04
CA GLN A 439 0.21 -7.31 23.79
C GLN A 439 0.25 -6.19 22.76
N SER A 440 -0.50 -6.33 21.65
CA SER A 440 -0.50 -5.34 20.57
C SER A 440 -1.19 -4.03 20.98
N HIS A 441 -2.20 -4.10 21.86
CA HIS A 441 -2.88 -2.91 22.40
C HIS A 441 -1.94 -1.97 23.18
N CYS A 442 -0.84 -2.49 23.75
CA CYS A 442 0.22 -1.65 24.31
C CYS A 442 0.80 -0.70 23.25
N MET A 443 1.07 -1.20 22.04
CA MET A 443 1.62 -0.39 20.94
C MET A 443 0.59 0.59 20.39
N VAL A 444 -0.70 0.21 20.33
CA VAL A 444 -1.79 1.14 19.98
C VAL A 444 -1.74 2.37 20.88
N TYR A 445 -1.65 2.18 22.20
CA TYR A 445 -1.58 3.30 23.13
C TYR A 445 -0.25 4.05 23.08
N GLN A 446 0.87 3.34 22.97
CA GLN A 446 2.19 3.98 22.90
C GLN A 446 2.26 4.95 21.72
N TYR A 447 1.94 4.46 20.52
CA TYR A 447 2.02 5.26 19.30
C TYR A 447 0.88 6.28 19.21
N GLY A 448 -0.31 5.94 19.71
CA GLY A 448 -1.44 6.87 19.84
C GLY A 448 -1.18 8.08 20.74
N ASN A 449 -0.20 8.00 21.63
CA ASN A 449 0.22 9.10 22.50
C ASN A 449 1.30 10.00 21.88
N TYR A 450 1.82 9.67 20.69
CA TYR A 450 2.76 10.54 20.00
C TYR A 450 2.04 11.67 19.27
N THR A 451 2.28 12.89 19.72
CA THR A 451 1.85 14.11 19.06
C THR A 451 2.86 14.52 17.98
N TRP A 452 2.40 14.74 16.75
CA TRP A 452 3.23 15.12 15.62
C TRP A 452 3.04 16.59 15.25
N GLU A 453 4.00 17.42 15.67
CA GLU A 453 3.96 18.89 15.46
C GLU A 453 3.83 19.30 13.98
N LEU A 454 4.49 18.57 13.05
CA LEU A 454 4.40 18.87 11.63
C LEU A 454 3.00 18.66 11.06
N ALA A 455 2.21 17.77 11.67
CA ALA A 455 0.81 17.56 11.33
C ALA A 455 -0.15 18.45 12.15
N GLY A 456 0.35 19.58 12.70
CA GLY A 456 -0.45 20.52 13.48
C GLY A 456 -0.80 20.03 14.88
N GLY A 457 0.07 19.20 15.48
CA GLY A 457 -0.15 18.66 16.82
C GLY A 457 -1.20 17.55 16.88
N GLN A 458 -1.49 16.91 15.75
CA GLN A 458 -2.32 15.70 15.72
C GLN A 458 -1.56 14.50 16.29
N ASN A 459 -2.28 13.61 16.96
CA ASN A 459 -1.72 12.33 17.40
C ASN A 459 -1.71 11.33 16.25
N ILE A 460 -0.72 10.46 16.23
CA ILE A 460 -0.66 9.31 15.31
C ILE A 460 -1.83 8.38 15.61
N SER A 461 -2.43 7.78 14.58
CA SER A 461 -3.41 6.70 14.77
C SER A 461 -2.66 5.41 15.14
N GLY A 462 -2.67 5.05 16.43
CA GLY A 462 -2.05 3.81 16.91
C GLY A 462 -2.69 2.53 16.37
N ILE A 463 -3.95 2.62 15.90
CA ILE A 463 -4.67 1.52 15.25
C ILE A 463 -4.23 1.40 13.79
N SER A 464 -4.30 2.49 13.01
CA SER A 464 -3.94 2.46 11.59
C SER A 464 -2.48 2.11 11.35
N THR A 465 -1.60 2.39 12.32
CA THR A 465 -0.17 2.11 12.24
C THR A 465 0.26 0.82 12.93
N LEU A 466 -0.69 0.03 13.46
CA LEU A 466 -0.38 -1.08 14.36
C LEU A 466 0.50 -2.15 13.68
N GLY A 467 0.14 -2.61 12.49
CA GLY A 467 0.89 -3.65 11.77
C GLY A 467 2.35 -3.26 11.53
N GLU A 468 2.56 -2.05 11.02
CA GLU A 468 3.89 -1.46 10.78
C GLU A 468 4.68 -1.29 12.08
N ASN A 469 4.03 -0.87 13.16
CA ASN A 469 4.68 -0.70 14.46
C ASN A 469 5.09 -2.07 15.04
N ILE A 470 4.23 -3.10 14.92
CA ILE A 470 4.56 -4.48 15.31
C ILE A 470 5.76 -4.98 14.50
N ALA A 471 5.74 -4.75 13.18
CA ALA A 471 6.80 -5.18 12.29
C ALA A 471 8.14 -4.48 12.57
N ASP A 472 8.15 -3.17 12.83
CA ASP A 472 9.36 -2.43 13.24
C ASP A 472 9.95 -2.97 14.55
N ASN A 473 9.09 -3.18 15.55
CA ASN A 473 9.51 -3.64 16.88
C ASN A 473 10.03 -5.08 16.85
N GLY A 474 9.35 -5.97 16.11
CA GLY A 474 9.77 -7.35 15.91
C GLY A 474 11.06 -7.43 15.09
N GLY A 475 11.11 -6.72 13.96
CA GLY A 475 12.22 -6.76 13.03
C GLY A 475 13.55 -6.32 13.63
N VAL A 476 13.57 -5.21 14.39
CA VAL A 476 14.81 -4.74 15.03
C VAL A 476 15.32 -5.72 16.10
N ARG A 477 14.42 -6.40 16.82
CA ARG A 477 14.78 -7.41 17.84
C ARG A 477 15.37 -8.66 17.20
N GLN A 478 14.71 -9.17 16.17
CA GLN A 478 15.16 -10.36 15.43
C GLN A 478 16.52 -10.11 14.78
N ALA A 479 16.69 -8.96 14.14
CA ALA A 479 17.96 -8.57 13.51
C ALA A 479 19.09 -8.41 14.54
N TYR A 480 18.81 -7.84 15.72
CA TYR A 480 19.82 -7.71 16.77
C TYR A 480 20.20 -9.07 17.37
N LYS A 481 19.22 -9.97 17.61
CA LYS A 481 19.47 -11.34 18.07
C LYS A 481 20.32 -12.11 17.06
N ALA A 482 19.99 -12.02 15.77
CA ALA A 482 20.78 -12.61 14.70
C ALA A 482 22.21 -12.04 14.64
N TYR A 483 22.37 -10.72 14.81
CA TYR A 483 23.67 -10.08 14.87
C TYR A 483 24.53 -10.56 16.06
N LEU A 484 23.94 -10.72 17.25
CA LEU A 484 24.67 -11.24 18.41
C LEU A 484 25.14 -12.68 18.18
N LYS A 485 24.30 -13.55 17.60
CA LYS A 485 24.68 -14.92 17.24
C LYS A 485 25.78 -14.94 16.19
N TRP A 486 25.72 -14.05 15.21
CA TRP A 486 26.78 -13.89 14.22
C TRP A 486 28.10 -13.46 14.88
N LEU A 487 28.04 -12.48 15.79
CA LEU A 487 29.20 -11.99 16.55
C LEU A 487 29.83 -13.07 17.44
N GLU A 488 29.04 -13.96 18.02
CA GLU A 488 29.52 -15.11 18.81
C GLU A 488 30.27 -16.14 17.95
N ARG A 489 29.84 -16.33 16.69
CA ARG A 489 30.44 -17.30 15.76
C ARG A 489 31.68 -16.75 15.05
N GLU A 490 31.61 -15.52 14.55
CA GLU A 490 32.64 -14.92 13.69
C GLU A 490 33.62 -14.01 14.45
N GLY A 491 33.27 -13.58 15.66
CA GLY A 491 34.07 -12.66 16.45
C GLY A 491 33.88 -11.18 16.07
N LYS A 492 34.66 -10.30 16.72
CA LYS A 492 34.50 -8.85 16.63
C LYS A 492 35.02 -8.29 15.31
N GLU A 493 34.26 -7.36 14.74
CA GLU A 493 34.68 -6.56 13.59
C GLU A 493 35.66 -5.43 13.98
N PRO A 494 36.49 -4.95 13.04
CA PRO A 494 37.30 -3.74 13.23
C PRO A 494 36.43 -2.49 13.39
N LYS A 495 36.76 -1.66 14.39
CA LYS A 495 36.07 -0.38 14.62
C LYS A 495 36.13 0.54 13.40
N LEU A 496 35.06 1.30 13.16
CA LEU A 496 35.06 2.34 12.15
C LEU A 496 35.95 3.53 12.58
N PRO A 497 36.82 4.04 11.69
CA PRO A 497 37.65 5.20 12.00
C PRO A 497 36.79 6.45 12.21
N GLY A 498 37.19 7.32 13.14
CA GLY A 498 36.51 8.59 13.42
C GLY A 498 35.22 8.49 14.25
N LEU A 499 34.80 7.28 14.63
CA LEU A 499 33.65 7.06 15.51
C LEU A 499 34.10 6.30 16.77
N ASP A 500 33.87 6.88 17.95
CA ASP A 500 34.01 6.15 19.23
C ASP A 500 32.75 5.29 19.52
N LEU A 501 32.29 4.63 18.46
CA LEU A 501 31.20 3.67 18.32
C LEU A 501 31.61 2.23 18.66
N SER A 502 30.97 1.53 19.59
CA SER A 502 30.99 0.05 19.55
C SER A 502 30.12 -0.47 18.40
N HIS A 503 30.37 -1.67 17.88
CA HIS A 503 29.53 -2.24 16.83
C HIS A 503 28.08 -2.47 17.26
N LYS A 504 27.82 -2.76 18.55
CA LYS A 504 26.45 -2.82 19.08
C LYS A 504 25.75 -1.46 19.00
N GLN A 505 26.46 -0.36 19.28
CA GLN A 505 25.93 0.99 19.09
C GLN A 505 25.76 1.33 17.60
N LEU A 506 26.68 0.90 16.73
CA LEU A 506 26.59 1.10 15.28
C LEU A 506 25.38 0.40 14.65
N PHE A 507 24.98 -0.77 15.17
CA PHE A 507 23.74 -1.44 14.77
C PHE A 507 22.52 -0.50 14.94
N PHE A 508 22.34 0.04 16.14
CA PHE A 508 21.21 0.92 16.43
C PHE A 508 21.33 2.28 15.73
N LEU A 509 22.56 2.76 15.52
CA LEU A 509 22.80 3.98 14.75
C LEU A 509 22.38 3.81 13.30
N ASN A 510 22.75 2.70 12.64
CA ASN A 510 22.35 2.46 11.25
C ASN A 510 20.84 2.26 11.11
N PHE A 511 20.23 1.52 12.05
CA PHE A 511 18.78 1.40 12.15
C PHE A 511 18.11 2.78 12.19
N ALA A 512 18.59 3.70 13.03
CA ALA A 512 18.04 5.04 13.13
C ALA A 512 18.30 5.89 11.87
N GLN A 513 19.46 5.72 11.22
CA GLN A 513 19.87 6.48 10.05
C GLN A 513 19.07 6.15 8.79
N VAL A 514 18.60 4.91 8.64
CA VAL A 514 17.66 4.51 7.58
C VAL A 514 16.42 5.42 7.55
N TRP A 515 15.99 5.90 8.72
CA TRP A 515 14.81 6.74 8.88
C TRP A 515 15.13 8.25 8.95
N CYS A 516 16.35 8.67 8.58
CA CYS A 516 16.66 10.10 8.53
C CYS A 516 15.87 10.79 7.42
N GLY A 517 14.95 11.68 7.81
CA GLY A 517 14.15 12.47 6.89
C GLY A 517 13.29 13.48 7.61
N SER A 518 12.57 14.29 6.83
CA SER A 518 11.61 15.27 7.35
C SER A 518 10.46 15.45 6.39
N TYR A 519 9.37 16.04 6.88
CA TYR A 519 8.13 16.20 6.15
C TYR A 519 7.81 17.69 6.00
N ARG A 520 7.14 18.04 4.91
CA ARG A 520 6.46 19.34 4.81
C ARG A 520 5.18 19.28 5.66
N PRO A 521 4.77 20.37 6.33
CA PRO A 521 3.56 20.34 7.17
C PRO A 521 2.30 19.89 6.44
N GLU A 522 2.13 20.30 5.18
CA GLU A 522 0.99 19.90 4.35
C GLU A 522 1.00 18.39 4.11
N TYR A 523 2.16 17.84 3.74
CA TYR A 523 2.31 16.39 3.53
C TYR A 523 2.18 15.60 4.84
N ALA A 524 2.69 16.12 5.98
CA ALA A 524 2.48 15.49 7.28
C ALA A 524 1.00 15.43 7.67
N SER A 525 0.23 16.49 7.39
CA SER A 525 -1.24 16.49 7.58
C SER A 525 -1.96 15.49 6.68
N GLN A 526 -1.39 15.16 5.52
CA GLN A 526 -1.94 14.15 4.60
C GLN A 526 -1.53 12.74 5.01
N SER A 527 -0.25 12.52 5.30
CA SER A 527 0.30 11.19 5.59
C SER A 527 -0.23 10.65 6.90
N ILE A 528 -0.44 11.49 7.93
CA ILE A 528 -1.02 11.03 9.21
C ILE A 528 -2.42 10.42 9.08
N LYS A 529 -3.10 10.64 7.94
CA LYS A 529 -4.45 10.09 7.64
C LYS A 529 -4.46 8.98 6.60
N THR A 530 -3.34 8.74 5.92
CA THR A 530 -3.31 7.88 4.73
C THR A 530 -2.18 6.88 4.72
N ASP A 531 -1.09 7.18 5.40
CA ASP A 531 0.05 6.28 5.55
C ASP A 531 -0.21 5.34 6.72
N VAL A 532 -0.03 4.04 6.48
CA VAL A 532 -0.09 3.02 7.52
C VAL A 532 1.20 2.99 8.35
N HIS A 533 2.24 3.68 7.92
CA HIS A 533 3.46 3.78 8.69
C HIS A 533 3.41 4.93 9.69
N SER A 534 3.96 4.70 10.87
CA SER A 534 4.32 5.81 11.76
C SER A 534 5.33 6.74 11.07
N PRO A 535 5.31 8.06 11.33
CA PRO A 535 6.31 8.96 10.77
C PRO A 535 7.72 8.56 11.23
N LEU A 536 8.71 8.79 10.36
CA LEU A 536 10.08 8.26 10.48
C LEU A 536 10.69 8.35 11.89
N LYS A 537 10.55 9.50 12.57
CA LYS A 537 11.06 9.71 13.93
C LYS A 537 10.43 8.76 14.95
N TYR A 538 9.13 8.48 14.84
CA TYR A 538 8.40 7.65 15.78
C TYR A 538 8.60 6.16 15.51
N ARG A 539 8.92 5.75 14.27
CA ARG A 539 9.43 4.39 13.98
C ARG A 539 10.71 4.11 14.76
N VAL A 540 11.66 5.06 14.77
CA VAL A 540 12.90 4.96 15.57
C VAL A 540 12.59 4.99 17.06
N MET A 541 11.88 6.02 17.53
CA MET A 541 11.67 6.22 18.95
C MET A 541 10.85 5.10 19.58
N GLY A 542 9.72 4.72 18.99
CA GLY A 542 8.83 3.69 19.55
C GLY A 542 9.50 2.33 19.65
N SER A 543 10.20 1.93 18.59
CA SER A 543 10.94 0.66 18.55
C SER A 543 12.04 0.60 19.60
N LEU A 544 12.85 1.66 19.72
CA LEU A 544 13.99 1.67 20.66
C LEU A 544 13.56 1.91 22.11
N GLN A 545 12.44 2.60 22.36
CA GLN A 545 11.84 2.71 23.69
C GLN A 545 11.51 1.34 24.26
N ASN A 546 10.96 0.46 23.42
CA ASN A 546 10.54 -0.88 23.79
C ASN A 546 11.71 -1.86 23.94
N PHE A 547 12.89 -1.55 23.41
CA PHE A 547 13.99 -2.50 23.32
C PHE A 547 15.03 -2.32 24.43
N GLU A 548 15.02 -3.18 25.45
CA GLU A 548 15.97 -3.12 26.57
C GLU A 548 17.44 -3.13 26.15
N ALA A 549 17.81 -3.94 25.15
CA ALA A 549 19.18 -4.00 24.66
C ALA A 549 19.70 -2.65 24.14
N PHE A 550 18.84 -1.81 23.56
CA PHE A 550 19.23 -0.44 23.18
C PHE A 550 19.59 0.38 24.43
N SER A 551 18.74 0.35 25.45
CA SER A 551 18.96 1.07 26.71
C SER A 551 20.24 0.60 27.41
N GLU A 552 20.55 -0.70 27.37
CA GLU A 552 21.80 -1.26 27.92
C GLU A 552 23.04 -0.80 27.13
N VAL A 553 22.99 -0.87 25.81
CA VAL A 553 24.10 -0.54 24.90
C VAL A 553 24.48 0.94 24.95
N PHE A 554 23.51 1.82 25.18
CA PHE A 554 23.73 3.27 25.34
C PHE A 554 23.74 3.74 26.80
N HIS A 555 23.65 2.81 27.77
CA HIS A 555 23.61 3.10 29.19
C HIS A 555 22.54 4.15 29.57
N CYS A 556 21.36 4.04 28.96
CA CYS A 556 20.24 4.95 29.22
C CYS A 556 19.71 4.77 30.65
N LYS A 557 19.51 5.87 31.39
CA LYS A 557 18.92 5.83 32.74
C LYS A 557 17.44 5.44 32.68
N LYS A 558 17.01 4.53 33.55
CA LYS A 558 15.60 4.13 33.68
C LYS A 558 14.71 5.34 33.98
N GLY A 559 13.55 5.42 33.32
CA GLY A 559 12.60 6.52 33.42
C GLY A 559 12.87 7.69 32.46
N THR A 560 13.96 7.65 31.68
CA THR A 560 14.17 8.61 30.59
C THR A 560 13.27 8.29 29.40
N THR A 561 13.09 9.26 28.50
CA THR A 561 12.27 9.10 27.30
C THR A 561 12.64 7.87 26.46
N MET A 562 13.92 7.49 26.38
CA MET A 562 14.40 6.33 25.62
C MET A 562 14.65 5.08 26.48
N HIS A 563 14.27 5.12 27.75
CA HIS A 563 14.25 3.96 28.64
C HIS A 563 13.02 4.07 29.58
N PRO A 564 11.79 4.00 29.03
CA PRO A 564 10.58 4.04 29.82
C PRO A 564 10.45 2.80 30.70
N ALA A 565 9.68 2.90 31.78
CA ALA A 565 9.46 1.79 32.71
C ALA A 565 8.57 0.69 32.11
N GLY A 566 7.56 1.07 31.33
CA GLY A 566 6.74 0.15 30.54
C GLY A 566 7.28 0.04 29.12
N LYS A 567 7.35 -1.19 28.59
CA LYS A 567 7.85 -1.51 27.25
C LYS A 567 6.87 -2.47 26.60
N CYS A 568 6.46 -2.18 25.36
CA CYS A 568 5.58 -3.06 24.60
C CYS A 568 6.40 -4.16 23.90
N ARG A 569 5.87 -5.39 23.85
CA ARG A 569 6.46 -6.49 23.09
C ARG A 569 5.37 -7.44 22.62
N VAL A 570 5.32 -7.68 21.31
CA VAL A 570 4.55 -8.77 20.71
C VAL A 570 5.54 -9.89 20.35
N TRP A 571 6.36 -9.66 19.32
CA TRP A 571 7.39 -10.58 18.83
C TRP A 571 8.77 -10.31 19.46
#